data_AF-A0A2J8JQZ8-F1
#
_entry.id   AF-A0A2J8JQZ8-F1
#
_cell.length_a   1.000
_cell.length_b   1.000
_cell.length_c   1.000
_cell.angle_alpha   90.00
_cell.angle_beta   90.00
_cell.angle_gamma   90.00
#
_symmetry.space_group_name_H-M   'P 1'
#
loop_
_entity.id
_entity.type
_entity.pdbx_description
1 polymer ?
#
loop_
_entity_poly.entity_id
_entity_poly.type
_entity_poly.pdbx_seq_one_letter_code
_entity_poly.pdbx_strand_id
1 'polypeptide(L)'
;PDSKAFGVGVAYRSLGRFEQLGKTAASWCLHVNNWLQVSFTAKHANKVKVLDAPVPDCLGLLSFYNARTKQVLHTFKTRFTQPLLPAFTVWCGSFQVTTGLQVPSAVRCLQKRGSATSSSNTSLT
;
A
#
# COMPACT_ATOMS: atom_id res chain seq x y z
N PRO A 1 11.80 -4.18 -12.12
CA PRO A 1 10.53 -4.71 -12.68
C PRO A 1 10.52 -4.51 -14.18
N ASP A 2 10.25 -5.57 -14.94
CA ASP A 2 10.20 -5.49 -16.40
C ASP A 2 8.85 -4.95 -16.90
N SER A 3 7.90 -4.76 -15.97
CA SER A 3 6.60 -4.14 -16.23
C SER A 3 6.73 -2.70 -16.69
N LYS A 4 6.04 -2.36 -17.77
CA LYS A 4 5.94 -0.97 -18.25
C LYS A 4 5.01 -0.11 -17.39
N ALA A 5 4.01 -0.70 -16.75
CA ALA A 5 3.23 -0.05 -15.71
C ALA A 5 2.71 -1.07 -14.68
N PHE A 6 2.54 -0.64 -13.44
CA PHE A 6 1.94 -1.47 -12.41
C PHE A 6 1.25 -0.61 -11.34
N GLY A 7 0.31 -1.24 -10.63
CA GLY A 7 -0.42 -0.66 -9.51
C GLY A 7 -0.38 -1.60 -8.32
N VAL A 8 -0.13 -1.04 -7.14
CA VAL A 8 -0.11 -1.77 -5.87
C VAL A 8 -0.99 -1.02 -4.89
N GLY A 9 -1.92 -1.73 -4.26
CA GLY A 9 -2.89 -1.10 -3.40
C GLY A 9 -3.65 -2.07 -2.53
N VAL A 10 -4.76 -1.54 -2.01
CA VAL A 10 -5.78 -2.31 -1.30
C VAL A 10 -7.15 -1.96 -1.86
N ALA A 11 -8.07 -2.91 -1.75
CA ALA A 11 -9.44 -2.74 -2.18
C ALA A 11 -10.41 -3.41 -1.22
N TYR A 12 -11.64 -2.93 -1.22
CA TYR A 12 -12.77 -3.69 -0.70
C TYR A 12 -13.07 -4.87 -1.62
N ARG A 13 -13.64 -5.93 -1.04
CA ARG A 13 -14.11 -7.11 -1.80
C ARG A 13 -15.16 -6.75 -2.85
N SER A 14 -15.88 -5.64 -2.67
CA SER A 14 -16.87 -5.12 -3.62
C SER A 14 -16.26 -4.49 -4.88
N LEU A 15 -14.94 -4.33 -4.97
CA LEU A 15 -14.32 -3.83 -6.19
C LEU A 15 -14.53 -4.82 -7.33
N GLY A 16 -15.08 -4.35 -8.45
CA GLY A 16 -15.28 -5.17 -9.65
C GLY A 16 -13.95 -5.71 -10.20
N ARG A 17 -13.96 -6.93 -10.75
CA ARG A 17 -12.75 -7.60 -11.27
C ARG A 17 -12.04 -6.83 -12.39
N PHE A 18 -12.79 -6.04 -13.14
CA PHE A 18 -12.30 -5.24 -14.27
C PHE A 18 -12.20 -3.75 -13.95
N GLU A 19 -12.50 -3.36 -12.71
CA GLU A 19 -12.36 -1.96 -12.27
C GLU A 19 -10.89 -1.62 -12.08
N GLN A 20 -10.51 -0.43 -12.55
CA GLN A 20 -9.14 0.05 -12.39
C GLN A 20 -8.92 0.49 -10.93
N LEU A 21 -7.79 0.08 -10.34
CA LEU A 21 -7.43 0.51 -9.00
C LEU A 21 -7.36 2.04 -8.91
N GLY A 22 -7.93 2.57 -7.82
CA GLY A 22 -8.03 3.99 -7.51
C GLY A 22 -9.10 4.75 -8.30
N LYS A 23 -9.83 4.10 -9.23
CA LYS A 23 -10.92 4.73 -9.99
C LYS A 23 -12.18 4.91 -9.15
N THR A 24 -12.48 3.96 -8.27
CA THR A 24 -13.66 3.99 -7.38
C THR A 24 -13.26 4.27 -5.94
N ALA A 25 -14.25 4.57 -5.09
CA ALA A 25 -14.03 4.70 -3.65
C ALA A 25 -13.73 3.35 -2.95
N ALA A 26 -13.84 2.23 -3.67
CA ALA A 26 -13.59 0.90 -3.14
C ALA A 26 -12.10 0.50 -3.21
N SER A 27 -11.19 1.37 -3.67
CA SER A 27 -9.76 1.05 -3.73
C SER A 27 -8.85 2.27 -3.54
N TRP A 28 -7.64 1.98 -3.04
CA TRP A 28 -6.55 2.93 -2.82
C TRP A 28 -5.26 2.32 -3.34
N CYS A 29 -4.56 2.99 -4.25
CA CYS A 29 -3.34 2.43 -4.83
C CYS A 29 -2.28 3.48 -5.13
N LEU A 30 -1.04 3.01 -5.16
CA LEU A 30 0.03 3.64 -5.91
C LEU A 30 0.07 3.08 -7.33
N HIS A 31 0.34 3.94 -8.30
CA HIS A 31 0.48 3.57 -9.70
C HIS A 31 1.79 4.12 -10.25
N VAL A 32 2.56 3.24 -10.88
CA VAL A 32 3.80 3.55 -11.58
C VAL A 32 3.56 3.28 -13.06
N ASN A 33 3.81 4.28 -13.90
CA ASN A 33 3.86 4.12 -15.35
C ASN A 33 5.25 4.54 -15.83
N ASN A 34 5.90 3.70 -16.61
CA ASN A 34 7.19 3.97 -17.25
C ASN A 34 7.08 3.92 -18.79
N TRP A 35 5.86 3.79 -19.33
CA TRP A 35 5.63 3.76 -20.77
C TRP A 35 5.33 5.16 -21.30
N LEU A 36 6.20 5.64 -22.20
CA LEU A 36 6.16 6.96 -22.86
C LEU A 36 6.30 8.17 -21.92
N GLN A 37 5.68 8.12 -20.75
CA GLN A 37 5.77 9.13 -19.70
C GLN A 37 5.95 8.44 -18.35
N VAL A 38 7.06 8.76 -17.69
CA VAL A 38 7.34 8.27 -16.35
C VAL A 38 6.47 9.03 -15.36
N SER A 39 5.69 8.30 -14.56
CA SER A 39 4.86 8.89 -13.52
C SER A 39 4.73 7.97 -12.31
N PHE A 40 4.64 8.60 -11.15
CA PHE A 40 4.41 7.93 -9.88
C PHE A 40 3.29 8.67 -9.13
N THR A 41 2.17 7.97 -8.92
CA THR A 41 0.93 8.61 -8.46
C THR A 41 0.24 7.81 -7.37
N ALA A 42 -0.45 8.50 -6.48
CA ALA A 42 -1.48 7.95 -5.61
C ALA A 42 -2.86 8.15 -6.23
N LYS A 43 -3.70 7.11 -6.23
CA LYS A 43 -5.04 7.13 -6.82
C LYS A 43 -6.09 6.61 -5.84
N HIS A 44 -7.21 7.32 -5.75
CA HIS A 44 -8.40 6.91 -4.99
C HIS A 44 -9.62 7.72 -5.46
N ALA A 45 -10.78 7.06 -5.63
CA ALA A 45 -12.05 7.72 -5.98
C ALA A 45 -11.92 8.67 -7.19
N ASN A 46 -11.23 8.21 -8.24
CA ASN A 46 -10.95 8.95 -9.47
C ASN A 46 -10.08 10.20 -9.30
N LYS A 47 -9.50 10.39 -8.11
CA LYS A 47 -8.49 11.43 -7.85
C LYS A 47 -7.12 10.84 -8.06
N VAL A 48 -6.24 11.63 -8.67
CA VAL A 48 -4.84 11.28 -8.93
C VAL A 48 -3.96 12.37 -8.34
N LYS A 49 -2.97 11.97 -7.54
CA LYS A 49 -1.96 12.86 -6.99
C LYS A 49 -0.59 12.37 -7.41
N VAL A 50 0.15 13.18 -8.15
CA VAL A 50 1.59 12.97 -8.40
C VAL A 50 2.32 13.15 -7.07
N LEU A 51 3.28 12.27 -6.78
CA LEU A 51 3.90 12.17 -5.46
C LEU A 51 5.32 12.74 -5.44
N ASP A 52 5.51 13.82 -4.67
CA ASP A 52 6.82 14.47 -4.42
C ASP A 52 7.23 14.57 -2.91
N ALA A 53 6.35 14.19 -1.95
CA ALA A 53 6.48 14.11 -0.44
C ALA A 53 6.83 15.42 0.36
N PRO A 54 6.33 15.69 1.62
CA PRO A 54 6.14 14.79 2.79
C PRO A 54 4.77 14.88 3.55
N VAL A 55 4.69 14.25 4.75
CA VAL A 55 3.52 13.66 5.49
C VAL A 55 2.86 14.56 6.56
N PRO A 56 1.53 14.47 6.81
CA PRO A 56 0.90 14.94 8.05
C PRO A 56 0.11 13.88 8.85
N ASP A 57 -0.26 14.25 10.08
CA ASP A 57 -0.63 13.42 11.26
C ASP A 57 -2.02 12.72 11.29
N CYS A 58 -2.18 11.74 12.18
CA CYS A 58 -3.01 10.53 12.03
C CYS A 58 -4.52 10.61 12.35
N LEU A 59 -5.35 9.84 11.61
CA LEU A 59 -6.32 8.80 12.04
C LEU A 59 -6.76 7.98 10.80
N GLY A 60 -6.83 6.64 10.92
CA GLY A 60 -7.21 5.73 9.82
C GLY A 60 -6.27 5.79 8.61
N LEU A 61 -5.03 5.30 8.77
CA LEU A 61 -3.97 5.47 7.78
C LEU A 61 -3.68 4.19 7.01
N LEU A 62 -3.63 4.32 5.68
CA LEU A 62 -2.95 3.37 4.81
C LEU A 62 -1.70 4.05 4.25
N SER A 63 -0.53 3.58 4.69
CA SER A 63 0.76 4.13 4.26
C SER A 63 1.51 3.14 3.37
N PHE A 64 2.08 3.66 2.29
CA PHE A 64 2.99 2.95 1.41
C PHE A 64 4.42 3.40 1.69
N TYR A 65 5.35 2.45 1.73
CA TYR A 65 6.75 2.71 2.07
C TYR A 65 7.69 2.27 0.95
N ASN A 66 8.78 3.00 0.78
CA ASN A 66 9.93 2.51 0.03
C ASN A 66 10.68 1.50 0.91
N ALA A 67 10.73 0.24 0.48
CA ALA A 67 11.36 -0.83 1.26
C ALA A 67 12.87 -0.63 1.46
N ARG A 68 13.56 0.06 0.54
CA ARG A 68 15.01 0.32 0.61
C ARG A 68 15.34 1.50 1.52
N THR A 69 14.68 2.63 1.31
CA THR A 69 14.97 3.87 2.06
C THR A 69 14.19 3.99 3.36
N LYS A 70 13.18 3.12 3.56
CA LYS A 70 12.24 3.13 4.69
C LYS A 70 11.41 4.42 4.80
N GLN A 71 11.38 5.24 3.74
CA GLN A 71 10.60 6.47 3.68
C GLN A 71 9.14 6.20 3.30
N VAL A 72 8.21 6.99 3.84
CA VAL A 72 6.80 6.99 3.43
C VAL A 72 6.69 7.61 2.04
N LEU A 73 6.07 6.87 1.11
CA LEU A 73 5.78 7.34 -0.24
C LEU A 73 4.46 8.13 -0.27
N HIS A 74 3.43 7.56 0.35
CA HIS A 74 2.12 8.21 0.46
C HIS A 74 1.32 7.63 1.61
N THR A 75 0.43 8.44 2.16
CA THR A 75 -0.54 8.03 3.18
C THR A 75 -1.93 8.48 2.77
N PHE A 76 -2.83 7.52 2.60
CA PHE A 76 -4.26 7.80 2.49
C PHE A 76 -4.85 7.91 3.89
N LYS A 77 -5.57 9.01 4.14
CA LYS A 77 -6.34 9.22 5.37
C LYS A 77 -7.80 8.96 5.09
N THR A 78 -8.32 7.86 5.61
CA THR A 78 -9.71 7.47 5.38
C THR A 78 -10.23 6.54 6.45
N ARG A 79 -11.55 6.53 6.63
CA ARG A 79 -12.20 5.54 7.47
C ARG A 79 -12.58 4.34 6.60
N PHE A 80 -11.93 3.21 6.85
CA PHE A 80 -12.32 1.96 6.21
C PHE A 80 -13.64 1.46 6.79
N THR A 81 -14.58 1.13 5.90
CA THR A 81 -15.92 0.63 6.24
C THR A 81 -16.06 -0.88 6.03
N GLN A 82 -15.07 -1.50 5.38
CA GLN A 82 -15.02 -2.93 5.12
C GLN A 82 -13.58 -3.45 5.29
N PRO A 83 -13.38 -4.76 5.48
CA PRO A 83 -12.07 -5.38 5.40
C PRO A 83 -11.39 -5.10 4.06
N LEU A 84 -10.08 -4.86 4.12
CA LEU A 84 -9.25 -4.59 2.95
C LEU A 84 -8.57 -5.87 2.45
N LEU A 85 -8.47 -5.98 1.14
CA LEU A 85 -7.71 -7.03 0.44
C LEU A 85 -6.54 -6.39 -0.31
N PRO A 86 -5.35 -7.03 -0.35
CA PRO A 86 -4.29 -6.62 -1.27
C PRO A 86 -4.80 -6.64 -2.70
N ALA A 87 -4.43 -5.62 -3.48
CA ALA A 87 -4.86 -5.50 -4.86
C ALA A 87 -3.72 -5.02 -5.76
N PHE A 88 -3.70 -5.57 -6.97
CA PHE A 88 -2.56 -5.50 -7.86
C PHE A 88 -3.03 -5.35 -9.30
N THR A 89 -2.34 -4.52 -10.08
CA THR A 89 -2.49 -4.45 -11.54
C THR A 89 -1.11 -4.46 -12.17
N VAL A 90 -0.94 -5.17 -13.28
CA VAL A 90 0.30 -5.20 -14.04
C VAL A 90 -0.01 -4.99 -15.51
N TRP A 91 0.87 -4.28 -16.20
CA TRP A 91 0.78 -4.07 -17.63
C TRP A 91 2.16 -4.23 -18.28
N CYS A 92 2.18 -5.02 -19.36
CA CYS A 92 3.36 -5.34 -20.17
C CYS A 92 4.58 -5.74 -19.30
N GLY A 93 4.49 -6.88 -18.61
CA GLY A 93 5.56 -7.47 -17.82
C GLY A 93 5.04 -8.17 -16.56
N SER A 94 5.88 -8.28 -15.53
CA SER A 94 5.53 -8.93 -14.27
C SER A 94 6.15 -8.19 -13.07
N PHE A 95 5.67 -8.54 -11.87
CA PHE A 95 6.35 -8.23 -10.61
C PHE A 95 6.16 -9.39 -9.63
N GLN A 96 7.01 -9.44 -8.61
CA GLN A 96 6.95 -10.44 -7.56
C GLN A 96 6.39 -9.85 -6.28
N VAL A 97 5.56 -10.63 -5.59
CA VAL A 97 5.05 -10.29 -4.26
C VAL A 97 5.70 -11.21 -3.24
N THR A 98 6.44 -10.63 -2.31
CA THR A 98 7.01 -11.34 -1.17
C THR A 98 6.18 -11.04 0.06
N THR A 99 5.63 -12.08 0.69
CA THR A 99 4.83 -11.97 1.93
C THR A 99 5.53 -12.71 3.08
N GLY A 100 4.98 -12.65 4.29
CA GLY A 100 5.60 -13.28 5.47
C GLY A 100 6.86 -12.57 5.98
N LEU A 101 7.12 -11.36 5.51
CA LEU A 101 8.26 -10.55 5.96
C LEU A 101 8.05 -10.09 7.39
N GLN A 102 9.13 -10.07 8.17
CA GLN A 102 9.12 -9.50 9.52
C GLN A 102 8.74 -8.01 9.44
N VAL A 103 7.81 -7.58 10.30
CA VAL A 103 7.39 -6.17 10.35
C VAL A 103 8.61 -5.27 10.59
N PRO A 104 8.93 -4.35 9.66
CA PRO A 104 10.05 -3.43 9.84
C PRO A 104 9.87 -2.60 11.11
N SER A 105 10.94 -2.41 11.88
CA SER A 105 10.90 -1.65 13.13
C SER A 105 10.32 -0.24 12.97
N ALA A 106 10.58 0.41 11.83
CA ALA A 106 10.02 1.72 11.47
C ALA A 106 8.48 1.76 11.42
N VAL A 107 7.84 0.61 11.16
CA VAL A 107 6.36 0.48 11.14
C VAL A 107 5.82 0.13 12.52
N ARG A 108 6.61 -0.53 13.39
CA ARG A 108 6.20 -0.91 14.75
C ARG A 108 5.90 0.30 15.64
N CYS A 109 6.58 1.43 15.45
CA CYS A 109 6.33 2.66 16.23
C CYS A 109 4.92 3.21 16.06
N LEU A 110 4.24 2.91 14.94
CA LEU A 110 2.88 3.37 14.65
C LEU A 110 1.80 2.45 15.22
N GLN A 111 2.15 1.20 15.57
CA GLN A 111 1.29 0.34 16.36
C GLN A 111 1.48 0.71 17.83
N LYS A 112 0.72 1.70 18.30
CA LYS A 112 0.69 2.08 19.73
C LYS A 112 0.49 0.79 20.54
N ARG A 113 1.43 0.53 21.46
CA ARG A 113 1.46 -0.64 22.34
C ARG A 113 0.12 -0.72 23.09
N GLY A 114 -0.77 -1.61 22.66
CA GLY A 114 -1.79 -2.15 23.55
C GLY A 114 -1.07 -2.82 24.70
N SER A 115 -1.53 -2.56 25.92
CA SER A 115 -0.89 -2.95 27.17
C SER A 115 -0.40 -4.41 27.18
N ALA A 116 0.81 -4.59 27.72
CA ALA A 116 1.44 -5.81 28.20
C ALA A 116 0.69 -7.14 27.94
N THR A 117 1.22 -7.97 27.05
CA THR A 117 1.24 -9.42 27.24
C THR A 117 2.57 -9.99 26.77
N SER A 118 3.06 -10.92 27.60
CA SER A 118 4.43 -11.43 27.66
C SER A 118 4.87 -12.16 26.39
N SER A 119 6.15 -12.00 26.06
CA SER A 119 6.90 -12.83 25.12
C SER A 119 7.01 -14.26 25.64
N SER A 120 6.50 -15.24 24.89
CA SER A 120 6.89 -16.64 25.05
C SER A 120 7.68 -17.08 23.81
N ASN A 121 9.00 -17.17 23.96
CA ASN A 121 9.86 -17.94 23.07
C ASN A 121 9.50 -19.41 23.26
N THR A 122 8.98 -20.06 22.22
CA THR A 122 9.02 -21.52 22.15
C THR A 122 9.74 -21.88 20.87
N SER A 123 11.02 -22.17 21.00
CA SER A 123 11.80 -22.88 19.99
C SER A 123 11.30 -24.32 19.97
N LEU A 124 10.95 -24.83 18.79
CA LEU A 124 10.67 -26.25 18.59
C LEU A 124 12.03 -26.98 18.44
N THR A 125 12.32 -27.87 19.38
CA THR A 125 13.22 -29.03 19.19
C THR A 125 12.41 -30.21 18.71
#